data_AF-R1CLG6-F1
#
_entry.id   AF-R1CLG6-F1
#
_cell.length_a   1.000
_cell.length_b   1.000
_cell.length_c   1.000
_cell.angle_alpha   90.00
_cell.angle_beta   90.00
_cell.angle_gamma   90.00
#
_symmetry.space_group_name_H-M   'P 1'
#
loop_
_entity.id
_entity.type
_entity.pdbx_description
1 polymer ?
#
loop_
_entity_poly.entity_id
_entity_poly.type
_entity_poly.pdbx_seq_one_letter_code
_entity_poly.pdbx_strand_id
1 'polypeptide(L)' 'MEEKEVIEEKLKEAYSILINNLDESFQYISSHPDEKKETIKIWSNFIRQFMRDAIKLSEKNNEKDLIKTVTKAIMFGR' A
#
# COMPACT_ATOMS: atom_id res chain seq x y z
N MET A 1 4.23 3.98 -25.78
CA MET A 1 3.55 3.86 -24.48
C MET A 1 3.59 5.24 -23.86
N GLU A 2 2.42 5.83 -23.62
CA GLU A 2 2.33 7.13 -22.96
C GLU A 2 2.78 6.99 -21.49
N GLU A 3 3.37 8.03 -20.91
CA GLU A 3 3.90 7.98 -19.53
C GLU A 3 2.85 7.56 -18.49
N LYS A 4 1.57 7.89 -18.74
CA LYS A 4 0.43 7.48 -17.90
C LYS A 4 0.20 5.96 -17.92
N GLU A 5 0.40 5.31 -19.07
CA GLU A 5 0.19 3.86 -19.24
C GLU A 5 1.28 3.09 -18.48
N VAL A 6 2.52 3.60 -18.49
CA VAL A 6 3.63 3.04 -17.70
C VAL A 6 3.33 3.11 -16.20
N ILE A 7 2.75 4.22 -15.72
CA ILE A 7 2.38 4.38 -14.31
C ILE A 7 1.28 3.38 -13.93
N GLU A 8 0.26 3.25 -14.79
CA GLU A 8 -0.85 2.32 -14.55
C GLU A 8 -0.39 0.86 -14.48
N GLU A 9 0.45 0.41 -15.41
CA GLU A 9 1.00 -0.94 -15.42
C GLU A 9 1.80 -1.24 -14.15
N LYS A 10 2.70 -0.33 -13.75
CA LYS A 10 3.50 -0.49 -12.52
C LYS A 10 2.63 -0.53 -11.27
N LEU A 11 1.54 0.24 -11.23
CA LEU A 11 0.60 0.18 -10.12
C LEU A 11 -0.18 -1.14 -10.09
N LYS A 12 -0.55 -1.70 -11.25
CA LYS A 12 -1.18 -3.03 -11.34
C LYS A 12 -0.24 -4.14 -10.88
N GLU A 13 1.03 -4.09 -11.26
CA GLU A 13 2.04 -5.04 -10.80
C GLU A 13 2.22 -4.97 -9.28
N ALA A 14 2.38 -3.75 -8.74
CA ALA A 14 2.49 -3.55 -7.29
C ALA A 14 1.25 -4.04 -6.53
N TYR A 15 0.05 -3.79 -7.08
CA TYR A 15 -1.20 -4.30 -6.52
C TYR A 15 -1.25 -5.83 -6.50
N SER A 16 -0.85 -6.48 -7.61
CA SER A 16 -0.79 -7.95 -7.68
C SER A 16 0.14 -8.52 -6.61
N ILE A 17 1.30 -7.90 -6.40
CA ILE A 17 2.26 -8.32 -5.36
C ILE A 17 1.63 -8.16 -3.97
N LEU A 18 0.96 -7.04 -3.70
CA LEU A 18 0.32 -6.78 -2.41
C LEU A 18 -0.79 -7.79 -2.09
N ILE A 19 -1.61 -8.13 -3.09
CA ILE A 19 -2.68 -9.13 -2.93
C ILE A 19 -2.11 -10.53 -2.68
N ASN A 20 -1.06 -10.93 -3.39
CA ASN A 20 -0.40 -12.21 -3.16
C ASN A 20 0.17 -12.31 -1.75
N ASN A 21 0.86 -11.26 -1.27
CA ASN A 21 1.37 -11.22 0.10
C ASN A 21 0.25 -11.26 1.16
N LEU A 22 -0.91 -10.68 0.85
CA LEU A 22 -2.06 -10.72 1.76
C LEU A 22 -2.65 -12.13 1.84
N ASP A 23 -2.75 -12.83 0.71
CA ASP A 23 -3.17 -14.23 0.68
C ASP A 23 -2.19 -15.13 1.44
N GLU A 24 -0.89 -14.97 1.20
CA GLU A 24 0.17 -15.68 1.96
C GLU A 24 0.07 -15.40 3.46
N SER A 25 -0.24 -14.16 3.86
CA SER A 25 -0.47 -13.80 5.26
C SER A 25 -1.67 -14.53 5.85
N PHE A 26 -2.76 -14.70 5.08
CA PHE A 26 -3.94 -15.44 5.54
C PHE A 26 -3.64 -16.93 5.69
N GLN A 27 -2.93 -17.52 4.73
CA GLN A 27 -2.48 -18.90 4.80
C GLN A 27 -1.56 -19.12 6.01
N TYR A 28 -0.60 -18.21 6.23
CA TYR A 28 0.30 -18.25 7.37
C TYR A 28 -0.44 -18.20 8.72
N ILE A 29 -1.37 -17.25 8.88
CA ILE A 29 -2.18 -17.11 10.09
C ILE A 29 -3.07 -18.34 10.31
N SER A 30 -3.58 -18.96 9.24
CA SER A 30 -4.39 -20.18 9.34
C SER A 30 -3.60 -21.34 9.95
N SER A 31 -2.29 -21.40 9.71
CA SER A 31 -1.39 -22.39 10.31
C SER A 31 -0.77 -21.94 11.66
N HIS A 32 -0.72 -20.63 11.91
CA HIS A 32 -0.10 -20.02 13.10
C HIS A 32 -1.01 -18.93 13.71
N PRO A 33 -2.15 -19.31 14.34
CA PRO A 33 -3.15 -18.34 14.79
C PRO A 33 -2.67 -17.41 15.92
N ASP A 34 -1.68 -17.83 16.71
CA ASP A 34 -1.00 -17.06 17.74
C ASP A 34 -0.16 -15.90 17.16
N GLU A 35 0.37 -16.06 15.94
CA GLU A 35 1.13 -15.05 15.20
C GLU A 35 0.25 -13.97 14.54
N LYS A 36 -1.08 -14.06 14.67
CA LYS A 36 -2.03 -13.10 14.06
C LYS A 36 -1.71 -11.65 14.45
N LYS A 37 -1.39 -11.40 15.72
CA LYS A 37 -1.09 -10.04 16.20
C LYS A 37 0.17 -9.48 15.57
N GLU A 38 1.22 -10.29 15.45
CA GLU A 38 2.48 -9.84 14.83
C GLU A 38 2.31 -9.64 13.33
N THR A 39 1.57 -10.52 12.65
CA THR A 39 1.26 -10.37 11.22
C THR A 39 0.48 -9.07 10.95
N ILE A 40 -0.53 -8.75 11.76
CA ILE A 40 -1.25 -7.45 11.68
C ILE A 40 -0.31 -6.27 11.92
N LYS A 41 0.65 -6.41 12.84
CA LYS A 41 1.64 -5.37 13.15
C LYS A 41 2.60 -5.12 12.00
N ILE A 42 3.02 -6.17 11.27
CA ILE A 42 3.83 -6.04 10.04
C ILE A 42 3.08 -5.20 9.00
N TRP A 43 1.83 -5.57 8.67
CA TRP A 43 1.00 -4.80 7.73
C TRP A 43 0.78 -3.35 8.19
N SER A 44 0.50 -3.15 9.47
CA SER A 44 0.31 -1.81 10.05
C SER A 44 1.57 -0.94 9.93
N ASN A 45 2.75 -1.52 10.14
CA ASN A 45 4.02 -0.81 10.01
C ASN A 45 4.33 -0.46 8.56
N PHE A 46 4.09 -1.40 7.64
CA PHE A 46 4.23 -1.17 6.20
C PHE A 46 3.35 -0.01 5.72
N ILE A 47 2.06 -0.03 6.05
CA ILE A 47 1.11 1.04 5.67
C ILE A 47 1.57 2.39 6.24
N ARG A 48 1.99 2.45 7.51
CA ARG A 48 2.49 3.68 8.13
C ARG A 48 3.75 4.20 7.44
N GLN A 49 4.67 3.32 7.03
CA GLN A 49 5.89 3.70 6.32
C GLN A 49 5.54 4.27 4.94
N PHE A 50 4.73 3.56 4.16
CA PHE A 50 4.24 4.02 2.87
C PHE A 50 3.60 5.41 2.97
N MET A 51 2.68 5.60 3.92
CA MET A 51 2.00 6.88 4.13
C MET A 51 2.96 8.02 4.46
N ARG A 52 3.94 7.76 5.34
CA ARG A 52 4.94 8.76 5.73
C ARG A 52 5.79 9.19 4.54
N ASP A 53 6.23 8.25 3.73
CA ASP A 53 7.10 8.54 2.59
C ASP A 53 6.32 9.20 1.45
N ALA A 54 5.05 8.82 1.25
CA ALA A 54 4.17 9.48 0.30
C ALA A 54 3.89 10.95 0.67
N ILE A 55 3.71 11.26 1.97
CA ILE A 55 3.61 12.65 2.45
C ILE A 55 4.90 13.43 2.14
N LYS A 56 6.08 12.89 2.48
CA LYS A 56 7.37 13.55 2.19
C LYS A 56 7.56 13.81 0.69
N LEU A 57 7.20 12.85 -0.16
CA LEU A 57 7.27 13.01 -1.62
C LEU A 57 6.32 14.10 -2.11
N SER A 58 5.12 14.20 -1.54
CA SER A 58 4.18 15.26 -1.89
C SER A 58 4.72 16.65 -1.52
N GLU A 59 5.38 16.77 -0.37
CA GLU A 59 5.99 18.02 0.07
C GLU A 59 7.15 18.41 -0.83
N LYS A 60 8.00 17.44 -1.18
CA LYS A 60 9.14 17.62 -2.08
C LYS A 60 8.73 18.09 -3.47
N ASN A 61 7.61 17.61 -4.00
CA ASN A 61 7.12 17.96 -5.34
C ASN A 61 6.08 19.10 -5.34
N ASN A 62 5.77 19.67 -4.17
CA ASN A 62 4.71 20.67 -3.99
C ASN A 62 3.30 20.19 -4.43
N GLU A 63 3.02 18.89 -4.29
CA GLU A 63 1.79 18.21 -4.73
C GLU A 63 0.95 17.74 -3.54
N LYS A 64 0.71 18.64 -2.57
CA LYS A 64 0.03 18.31 -1.30
C LYS A 64 -1.43 17.88 -1.50
N ASP A 65 -2.10 18.34 -2.55
CA ASP A 65 -3.49 17.99 -2.81
C ASP A 65 -3.62 16.63 -3.51
N LEU A 66 -2.63 16.24 -4.30
CA LEU A 66 -2.53 14.90 -4.87
C LEU A 66 -2.45 13.84 -3.76
N ILE A 67 -1.55 14.02 -2.77
CA ILE A 67 -1.43 13.02 -1.70
C ILE A 67 -2.69 12.95 -0.84
N LYS A 68 -3.38 14.07 -0.58
CA LYS A 68 -4.66 14.03 0.16
C LYS A 68 -5.69 13.19 -0.60
N THR A 69 -5.75 13.34 -1.91
CA THR A 69 -6.69 12.61 -2.78
C THR A 69 -6.33 11.12 -2.82
N VAL A 70 -5.05 10.78 -3.05
CA VAL A 70 -4.56 9.40 -3.05
C VAL A 70 -4.78 8.72 -1.70
N THR A 71 -4.48 9.41 -0.59
CA THR A 71 -4.67 8.87 0.77
C THR A 71 -6.14 8.58 1.05
N LYS A 72 -7.04 9.47 0.64
CA LYS A 72 -8.49 9.24 0.76
C LYS A 72 -8.94 8.03 -0.06
N ALA A 73 -8.46 7.92 -1.30
CA ALA A 73 -8.77 6.78 -2.17
C ALA A 73 -8.28 5.46 -1.56
N ILE A 74 -7.09 5.44 -0.98
CA ILE A 74 -6.54 4.25 -0.30
C ILE A 74 -7.35 3.89 0.95
N MET A 75 -7.73 4.87 1.78
CA MET A 75 -8.46 4.60 3.03
C MET A 75 -9.93 4.24 2.82
N PHE A 76 -10.57 4.78 1.79
CA PHE A 76 -12.03 4.68 1.62
C PHE A 76 -12.47 3.93 0.36
N GLY A 77 -11.55 3.57 -0.54
CA GLY A 77 -11.86 2.91 -1.81
C GLY A 77 -12.76 3.74 -2.73
N ARG A 78 -12.73 5.08 -2.58
CA ARG A 78 -13.53 6.04 -3.36
C ARG A 78 -12.67 7.13 -3.95
#